data_AF-A0A1I1M110-F1
#
_entry.id   AF-A0A1I1M110-F1
#
_cell.length_a   1.000
_cell.length_b   1.000
_cell.length_c   1.000
_cell.angle_alpha   90.00
_cell.angle_beta   90.00
_cell.angle_gamma   90.00
#
_symmetry.space_group_name_H-M   'P 1'
#
loop_
_entity.id
_entity.type
_entity.pdbx_description
1 polymer ?
#
loop_
_entity_poly.entity_id
_entity_poly.type
_entity_poly.pdbx_seq_one_letter_code
_entity_poly.pdbx_strand_id
1 'polypeptide(L)'
;MAEAKRVGPYVWLGVGIAGASLLLSKSRRDKAVSFYRDIKDKAVSLWSRQQPPVPDVLQKSGHPDPYDTGDNKMVDEGAMYSVNYYNEKVHH
;
A
#
# COMPACT_ATOMS: atom_id res chain seq x y z
N MET A 1 5.24 6.84 29.62
CA MET A 1 3.89 6.72 29.04
C MET A 1 3.20 8.06 29.22
N ALA A 2 2.93 8.81 28.14
CA ALA A 2 2.22 10.09 28.27
C ALA A 2 0.73 9.82 28.52
N GLU A 3 0.20 10.34 29.62
CA GLU A 3 -1.22 10.22 29.97
C GLU A 3 -2.06 11.07 29.01
N ALA A 4 -2.89 10.41 28.20
CA ALA A 4 -3.79 11.08 27.28
C ALA A 4 -4.95 11.70 28.06
N LYS A 5 -4.85 12.99 28.35
CA LYS A 5 -5.90 13.76 29.02
C LYS A 5 -7.19 13.69 28.18
N ARG A 6 -8.29 13.19 28.75
CA ARG A 6 -9.60 13.12 28.07
C ARG A 6 -10.03 14.53 27.64
N VAL A 7 -10.01 14.78 26.34
CA VAL A 7 -10.55 15.99 25.74
C VAL A 7 -12.09 15.95 25.78
N GLY A 8 -12.70 17.01 26.30
CA GLY A 8 -14.16 17.09 26.41
C GLY A 8 -14.86 17.21 25.05
N PRO A 9 -16.13 16.78 24.94
CA PRO A 9 -16.88 16.77 23.67
C PRO A 9 -16.99 18.15 23.00
N TYR A 10 -17.01 19.23 23.81
CA TYR A 10 -17.06 20.61 23.31
C TYR A 10 -15.79 21.04 22.56
N VAL A 11 -14.64 20.46 22.89
CA VAL A 11 -13.37 20.77 22.21
C VAL A 11 -13.43 20.27 20.77
N TRP A 12 -13.93 19.04 20.56
CA TRP A 12 -14.14 18.48 19.22
C TRP A 12 -15.16 19.29 18.42
N LEU A 13 -16.26 19.70 19.05
CA LEU A 13 -17.27 20.55 18.42
C LEU A 13 -16.68 21.89 17.97
N GLY A 14 -15.89 22.54 18.85
CA GLY A 14 -15.22 23.82 18.55
C GLY A 14 -14.23 23.72 17.39
N VAL A 15 -13.45 22.64 17.33
CA VAL A 15 -12.52 22.36 16.22
C VAL A 15 -13.29 22.15 14.90
N GLY A 16 -14.40 21.42 14.93
CA GLY A 16 -15.23 21.17 13.75
C GLY A 16 -15.82 22.44 13.13
N ILE A 17 -16.36 23.34 13.96
CA ILE A 17 -16.97 24.60 13.49
C ILE A 17 -15.91 25.54 12.91
N ALA A 18 -14.76 25.69 13.57
CA ALA A 18 -13.67 26.54 13.08
C ALA A 18 -13.09 26.03 11.75
N GLY A 19 -12.93 24.70 11.61
CA GLY A 19 -12.49 24.07 10.36
C GLY A 19 -13.44 24.33 9.20
N ALA A 20 -14.76 24.16 9.41
CA ALA A 20 -15.77 24.42 8.39
C ALA A 20 -15.80 25.88 7.94
N SER A 21 -15.66 26.82 8.87
CA SER A 21 -15.65 28.27 8.57
C SER A 21 -14.45 28.67 7.69
N LEU A 22 -13.26 28.13 7.97
CA LEU A 22 -12.07 28.38 7.17
C LEU A 22 -12.21 27.84 5.74
N LEU A 23 -12.81 26.66 5.57
CA LEU A 23 -13.05 26.03 4.27
C LEU A 23 -14.11 26.77 3.44
N LEU A 24 -15.12 27.37 4.08
CA LEU A 24 -16.16 28.16 3.41
C LEU A 24 -15.67 29.53 2.92
N SER A 25 -14.63 30.09 3.54
CA SER A 25 -14.12 31.41 3.15
C SER A 25 -13.38 31.33 1.80
N LYS A 26 -14.07 31.77 0.73
CA LYS A 26 -13.61 31.66 -0.67
C LYS A 26 -12.22 32.26 -0.91
N SER A 27 -11.84 33.31 -0.18
CA SER A 27 -10.54 33.99 -0.29
C SER A 27 -9.38 33.25 0.38
N ARG A 28 -9.65 32.31 1.30
CA ARG A 28 -8.60 31.57 2.04
C ARG A 28 -8.55 30.10 1.63
N ARG A 29 -9.42 29.69 0.71
CA ARG A 29 -9.50 28.32 0.19
C ARG A 29 -8.18 27.89 -0.44
N ASP A 30 -7.57 28.71 -1.27
CA ASP A 30 -6.32 28.34 -1.97
C ASP A 30 -5.18 28.09 -0.98
N LYS A 31 -5.07 28.94 0.06
CA LYS A 31 -4.09 28.77 1.14
C LYS A 31 -4.39 27.55 2.02
N ALA A 32 -5.66 27.24 2.27
CA ALA A 32 -6.06 26.05 3.00
C ALA A 32 -5.75 24.77 2.21
N VAL A 33 -5.99 24.79 0.89
CA VAL A 33 -5.69 23.67 -0.01
C VAL A 33 -4.18 23.46 -0.13
N SER A 34 -3.38 24.52 -0.27
CA SER A 34 -1.92 24.38 -0.32
C SER A 34 -1.36 23.82 0.99
N PHE A 35 -1.81 24.35 2.12
CA PHE A 35 -1.40 23.85 3.44
C PHE A 35 -1.81 22.38 3.66
N TYR A 36 -3.01 21.99 3.24
CA TYR A 36 -3.44 20.58 3.30
C TYR A 36 -2.56 19.68 2.44
N ARG A 37 -2.20 20.11 1.23
CA ARG A 37 -1.28 19.37 0.35
C ARG A 37 0.10 19.20 0.99
N ASP A 38 0.67 20.26 1.56
CA ASP A 38 1.98 20.21 2.22
C ASP A 38 2.01 19.24 3.40
N ILE A 39 0.94 19.23 4.22
CA ILE A 39 0.80 18.27 5.33
C ILE A 39 0.65 16.85 4.79
N LYS A 40 -0.20 16.66 3.78
CA LYS A 40 -0.42 15.34 3.17
C LYS A 40 0.88 14.78 2.62
N ASP A 41 1.65 15.58 1.89
CA ASP A 41 2.89 15.13 1.27
C ASP A 41 3.97 14.81 2.31
N LYS A 42 4.05 15.60 3.39
CA LYS A 42 4.91 15.29 4.55
C LYS A 42 4.46 14.03 5.28
N ALA A 43 3.15 13.83 5.48
CA ALA A 43 2.62 12.66 6.16
C ALA A 43 2.85 11.38 5.33
N VAL A 44 2.57 11.44 4.02
CA VAL A 44 2.81 10.34 3.08
C VAL A 44 4.30 10.02 3.01
N SER A 45 5.17 11.02 2.88
CA SER A 45 6.62 10.76 2.82
C SER A 45 7.18 10.15 4.12
N LEU A 46 6.65 10.51 5.29
CA LEU A 46 7.02 9.87 6.55
C LEU A 46 6.51 8.43 6.65
N TRP A 47 5.27 8.17 6.21
CA TRP A 47 4.68 6.84 6.21
C TRP A 47 5.35 5.91 5.19
N SER A 48 5.62 6.42 3.99
CA SER A 48 6.29 5.65 2.92
C SER A 48 7.74 5.33 3.25
N ARG A 49 8.42 6.12 4.08
CA ARG A 49 9.74 5.78 4.63
C ARG A 49 9.70 4.65 5.66
N GLN A 50 8.54 4.39 6.26
CA GLN A 50 8.33 3.29 7.21
C GLN A 50 7.78 2.03 6.56
N GLN A 51 7.41 2.06 5.28
CA GLN A 51 7.03 0.86 4.55
C GLN A 51 8.31 0.05 4.25
N PRO A 52 8.28 -1.28 4.48
CA PRO A 52 9.38 -2.16 4.07
C PRO A 52 9.61 -2.03 2.55
N PRO A 53 10.82 -2.34 2.06
CA PRO A 53 11.11 -2.29 0.63
C PRO A 53 10.03 -3.07 -0.13
N VAL A 54 9.56 -2.45 -1.22
CA VAL A 54 8.56 -2.97 -2.14
C VAL A 54 8.82 -4.47 -2.41
N PRO A 55 7.80 -5.33 -2.36
CA PRO A 55 7.98 -6.77 -2.53
C PRO A 55 8.70 -7.08 -3.85
N ASP A 56 9.55 -8.12 -3.83
CA ASP A 56 10.44 -8.59 -4.92
C ASP A 56 9.77 -8.73 -6.31
N VAL A 57 8.44 -8.68 -6.38
CA VAL A 57 7.67 -8.63 -7.63
C VAL A 57 8.05 -7.45 -8.53
N LEU A 58 8.52 -6.32 -7.97
CA LEU A 58 9.01 -5.20 -8.78
C LEU A 58 10.47 -5.38 -9.24
N GLN A 59 11.28 -6.18 -8.54
CA GLN A 59 12.67 -6.49 -8.95
C GLN A 59 12.72 -7.34 -10.21
N LYS A 60 11.78 -8.28 -10.39
CA LYS A 60 11.66 -9.07 -11.63
C LYS A 60 11.17 -8.26 -12.83
N SER A 61 10.70 -7.03 -12.65
CA SER A 61 10.01 -6.26 -13.70
C SER A 61 10.93 -5.49 -14.66
N GLY A 62 12.26 -5.70 -14.62
CA GLY A 62 13.20 -4.97 -15.48
C GLY A 62 14.57 -5.60 -15.74
N HIS A 63 14.90 -6.70 -15.05
CA HIS A 63 16.10 -7.50 -15.30
C HIS A 63 15.70 -8.98 -15.28
N PRO A 64 15.32 -9.58 -16.43
CA PRO A 64 15.15 -11.03 -16.50
C PRO A 64 16.50 -11.67 -16.22
N ASP A 65 16.62 -12.39 -15.11
CA ASP A 65 17.82 -13.18 -14.79
C ASP A 65 17.83 -14.41 -15.71
N PRO A 66 18.80 -14.55 -16.63
CA PRO A 66 18.87 -15.69 -17.54
C PRO A 66 19.14 -17.03 -16.84
N TYR A 67 19.45 -17.02 -15.53
CA TYR A 67 19.63 -18.20 -14.70
C TYR A 67 18.48 -18.45 -13.73
N ASP A 68 17.31 -17.81 -13.92
CA ASP A 68 16.12 -18.09 -13.12
C ASP A 68 15.60 -19.51 -13.37
N THR A 69 16.04 -20.43 -12.52
CA THR A 69 15.60 -21.84 -12.54
C THR A 69 14.12 -22.03 -12.19
N GLY A 70 13.43 -20.99 -11.71
CA GLY A 70 12.00 -21.04 -11.38
C GLY A 70 11.12 -21.32 -12.60
N ASP A 71 11.51 -20.81 -13.78
CA ASP A 71 10.77 -21.06 -15.02
C ASP A 71 10.97 -22.49 -15.54
N ASN A 72 12.17 -23.05 -15.38
CA ASN A 72 12.45 -24.44 -15.78
C ASN A 72 11.62 -25.44 -14.96
N LYS A 73 11.45 -25.18 -13.66
CA LYS A 73 10.58 -25.97 -12.78
C LYS A 73 9.14 -26.05 -13.28
N MET A 74 8.57 -24.96 -13.80
CA MET A 74 7.18 -24.95 -14.29
C MET A 74 6.99 -25.80 -15.56
N VAL A 75 8.02 -25.93 -16.40
CA VAL A 75 7.96 -26.77 -17.61
C VAL A 75 8.09 -28.25 -17.25
N ASP A 76 9.00 -28.57 -16.32
CA ASP A 76 9.21 -29.95 -15.85
C ASP A 76 7.95 -30.53 -15.18
N GLU A 77 7.24 -29.71 -14.40
CA GLU A 77 5.98 -30.08 -13.75
C GLU A 77 4.86 -30.38 -14.78
N GLY A 78 4.77 -29.60 -15.86
CA GLY A 78 3.81 -29.83 -16.94
C GLY A 78 4.09 -31.09 -17.76
N ALA A 79 5.36 -31.42 -18.00
CA ALA A 79 5.75 -32.61 -18.76
C ALA A 79 5.37 -33.91 -18.02
N MET A 80 5.57 -33.95 -16.71
CA MET A 80 5.25 -35.13 -15.88
C MET A 80 3.74 -35.31 -15.62
N TYR A 81 2.93 -34.26 -15.75
CA TYR A 81 1.50 -34.30 -15.46
C TYR A 81 0.75 -35.32 -16.33
N SER A 82 1.05 -35.37 -17.63
CA SER A 82 0.37 -36.27 -18.58
C SER A 82 0.65 -37.76 -18.30
N VAL A 83 1.89 -38.07 -17.93
CA VAL A 83 2.32 -39.43 -17.56
C VAL A 83 1.68 -39.87 -16.25
N ASN A 84 1.69 -38.99 -15.25
CA ASN A 84 1.09 -39.27 -13.94
C ASN A 84 -0.42 -39.48 -14.06
N TYR A 85 -1.12 -38.64 -14.84
CA TYR A 85 -2.56 -38.76 -15.07
C TYR A 85 -2.94 -40.08 -15.76
N TYR A 86 -2.16 -40.51 -16.76
CA TYR A 86 -2.39 -41.78 -17.43
C TYR A 86 -2.14 -42.96 -16.48
N ASN A 87 -1.04 -42.94 -15.73
CA ASN A 87 -0.71 -44.00 -14.78
C ASN A 87 -1.77 -44.12 -13.68
N GLU A 88 -2.28 -43.01 -13.14
CA GLU A 88 -3.35 -43.02 -12.14
C GLU A 88 -4.67 -43.57 -12.68
N LYS A 89 -4.97 -43.36 -13.97
CA LYS A 89 -6.18 -43.88 -14.61
C LYS A 89 -6.12 -45.34 -15.05
N VAL A 90 -4.92 -45.88 -15.27
CA VAL A 90 -4.72 -47.25 -15.80
C VAL A 90 -4.27 -48.23 -14.72
N HIS A 91 -3.58 -47.76 -13.67
CA HIS A 91 -3.11 -48.58 -12.55
C HIS A 91 -4.02 -48.52 -11.31
N HIS A 92 -5.28 -48.09 -11.45
CA HIS A 92 -6.28 -48.07 -10.37
C HIS A 92 -7.49 -48.97 -10.68
#